data_AF-A0A840RPW8-F1
#
_entry.id   AF-A0A840RPW8-F1
#
_cell.length_a   1.000
_cell.length_b   1.000
_cell.length_c   1.000
_cell.angle_alpha   90.00
_cell.angle_beta   90.00
_cell.angle_gamma   90.00
#
_symmetry.space_group_name_H-M   'P 1'
#
loop_
_entity.id
_entity.type
_entity.pdbx_description
1 polymer ?
#
loop_
_entity_poly.entity_id
_entity_poly.type
_entity_poly.pdbx_seq_one_letter_code
_entity_poly.pdbx_strand_id
1 'polypeptide(L)' 'MVKKVDPEYISEDNPEWTAEDFAKSRPARDVLPELFGKKAAAEMLKSSRSVSNFKVPD' A
#
# COMPACT_ATOMS: atom_id res chain seq x y z
N MET A 1 3.39 7.28 18.71
CA MET A 1 2.06 6.76 19.07
C MET A 1 1.70 5.64 18.12
N VAL A 2 1.81 4.40 18.56
CA VAL A 2 1.40 3.22 17.76
C VAL A 2 -0.13 3.21 17.81
N LYS A 3 -0.80 3.44 16.67
CA LYS A 3 -2.25 3.20 16.57
C LYS A 3 -2.45 1.70 16.75
N LYS A 4 -3.16 1.30 17.81
CA LYS A 4 -3.64 -0.08 17.94
C LYS A 4 -4.67 -0.30 16.83
N VAL A 5 -4.49 -1.35 16.06
CA VAL A 5 -5.49 -1.76 15.07
C VAL A 5 -6.60 -2.44 15.84
N ASP A 6 -7.81 -1.88 15.80
CA ASP A 6 -8.96 -2.45 16.46
C ASP A 6 -9.35 -3.77 15.75
N PRO A 7 -9.30 -4.93 16.45
CA PRO A 7 -9.49 -6.23 15.82
C PRO A 7 -10.90 -6.45 15.28
N GLU A 8 -11.91 -5.73 15.79
CA GLU A 8 -13.29 -5.77 15.27
C GLU A 8 -13.43 -5.17 13.86
N TYR A 9 -12.43 -4.43 13.37
CA TYR A 9 -12.43 -3.86 12.02
C TYR A 9 -11.57 -4.66 11.02
N ILE A 10 -11.00 -5.79 11.46
CA ILE A 10 -10.32 -6.72 10.55
C ILE A 10 -11.41 -7.50 9.83
N SER A 11 -11.53 -7.29 8.51
CA SER A 11 -12.47 -8.04 7.68
C SER A 11 -12.01 -9.50 7.58
N GLU A 12 -12.80 -10.44 8.11
CA GLU A 12 -12.57 -11.88 7.96
C GLU A 12 -12.66 -12.35 6.49
N ASP A 13 -13.30 -11.55 5.63
CA ASP A 13 -13.48 -11.84 4.20
C ASP A 13 -12.26 -11.50 3.34
N ASN A 14 -11.33 -10.67 3.85
CA ASN A 14 -10.13 -10.31 3.11
C ASN A 14 -9.04 -11.35 3.34
N PRO A 15 -8.56 -12.06 2.30
CA PRO A 15 -7.45 -12.98 2.47
C PRO A 15 -6.20 -12.25 2.97
N GLU A 16 -5.46 -12.90 3.86
CA GLU A 16 -4.17 -12.38 4.31
C GLU A 16 -3.22 -12.24 3.12
N TRP A 17 -2.61 -11.06 2.98
CA TRP A 17 -1.57 -10.87 1.96
C TRP A 17 -0.29 -11.59 2.40
N THR A 18 0.18 -12.51 1.57
CA THR A 18 1.38 -13.29 1.83
C THR A 18 2.62 -12.61 1.26
N ALA A 19 3.81 -13.08 1.65
CA ALA A 19 5.06 -12.63 1.06
C ALA A 19 5.09 -12.83 -0.47
N GLU A 20 4.42 -13.86 -0.99
CA GLU A 20 4.30 -14.10 -2.43
C GLU A 20 3.45 -13.04 -3.14
N ASP A 21 2.41 -12.52 -2.48
CA ASP A 21 1.59 -11.42 -3.00
C ASP A 21 2.38 -10.11 -3.04
N PHE A 22 3.19 -9.85 -2.00
CA PHE A 22 4.12 -8.71 -1.99
C PHE A 22 5.21 -8.84 -3.07
N ALA A 23 5.73 -10.04 -3.31
CA ALA A 23 6.71 -10.27 -4.36
C ALA A 23 6.16 -9.98 -5.77
N LYS A 24 4.86 -10.24 -5.99
CA LYS A 24 4.16 -9.93 -7.25
C LYS A 24 3.73 -8.47 -7.35
N SER A 25 3.77 -7.72 -6.25
CA SER A 25 3.30 -6.34 -6.20
C SER A 25 4.23 -5.38 -6.96
N ARG A 26 3.62 -4.39 -7.62
CA ARG A 26 4.36 -3.35 -8.36
C ARG A 26 4.36 -2.03 -7.59
N PRO A 27 5.47 -1.28 -7.60
CA PRO A 27 5.54 0.02 -6.93
C PRO A 27 4.52 1.02 -7.50
N ALA A 28 3.97 1.85 -6.61
CA ALA A 28 2.91 2.80 -6.92
C ALA A 28 3.26 3.78 -8.07
N ARG A 29 4.55 4.12 -8.23
CA ARG A 29 5.01 5.03 -9.30
C ARG A 29 4.77 4.47 -10.69
N ASP A 30 4.79 3.14 -10.83
CA ASP A 30 4.66 2.46 -12.11
C ASP A 30 3.18 2.20 -12.44
N VAL A 31 2.36 1.84 -11.44
CA VAL A 31 0.94 1.48 -11.65
C VAL A 31 -0.04 2.66 -11.60
N LEU A 32 0.17 3.67 -10.76
CA LEU A 32 -0.78 4.78 -10.60
C LEU A 32 -0.99 5.60 -11.90
N PRO A 33 0.04 5.88 -12.72
CA PRO A 33 -0.16 6.56 -13.99
C PRO A 33 -1.01 5.77 -14.99
N GLU A 34 -0.98 4.43 -14.93
CA GLU A 34 -1.80 3.55 -15.78
C GLU A 34 -3.27 3.59 -15.38
N LEU A 35 -3.56 3.65 -14.07
CA LEU A 35 -4.92 3.62 -13.53
C LEU A 35 -5.62 4.98 -13.55
N PHE A 36 -4.91 6.05 -13.19
CA PHE A 36 -5.49 7.37 -12.95
C PHE A 36 -5.03 8.45 -13.94
N GLY A 37 -4.09 8.10 -14.83
CA GLY A 37 -3.45 9.06 -15.73
C GLY A 37 -2.38 9.90 -15.05
N LYS A 38 -1.45 10.42 -15.86
CA LYS A 38 -0.20 11.05 -15.40
C LYS A 38 -0.41 12.21 -14.43
N LYS A 39 -1.42 13.05 -14.67
CA LYS A 39 -1.68 14.26 -13.86
C LYS A 39 -2.18 13.91 -12.47
N ALA A 40 -3.18 13.04 -12.36
CA ALA A 40 -3.72 12.62 -11.07
C ALA A 40 -2.70 11.79 -10.29
N ALA A 41 -2.00 10.87 -10.96
CA ALA A 41 -0.95 10.07 -10.35
C ALA A 41 0.19 10.92 -9.77
N ALA A 42 0.61 12.00 -10.45
CA ALA A 42 1.64 12.91 -9.95
C ALA A 42 1.24 13.56 -8.61
N GLU A 43 -0.02 14.00 -8.48
CA GLU A 43 -0.51 14.60 -7.23
C GLU A 43 -0.62 13.55 -6.10
N MET A 44 -1.03 12.32 -6.42
CA MET A 44 -1.10 11.21 -5.44
C MET A 44 0.30 10.81 -4.94
N LEU A 45 1.29 10.76 -5.83
CA LEU A 45 2.68 10.41 -5.49
C LEU A 45 3.38 11.51 -4.68
N LYS A 46 3.01 12.79 -4.89
CA LYS A 46 3.58 13.95 -4.18
C LYS A 46 3.17 14.00 -2.71
N SER A 47 2.00 13.45 -2.37
CA SER A 47 1.45 13.41 -1.01
C SER A 47 2.00 12.26 -0.15
N SER A 48 2.91 11.43 -0.68
CA SER A 48 3.49 10.33 0.08
C SER A 48 4.37 10.87 1.21
N ARG A 49 3.75 11.13 2.36
CA ARG A 49 4.42 11.42 3.62
C ARG A 49 5.33 10.22 3.89
N SER A 50 6.63 10.43 3.77
CA SER A 50 7.71 9.45 3.91
C SER A 50 7.42 8.42 5.01
N VAL A 51 6.83 7.28 4.65
CA VAL A 51 6.77 6.09 5.51
C VAL A 51 7.95 5.21 5.12
N SER A 52 9.15 5.70 5.44
CA SER A 52 10.44 5.06 5.12
C SER A 52 10.67 3.71 5.83
N ASN A 53 9.63 3.04 6.33
CA ASN A 53 9.75 1.94 7.29
C ASN A 53 8.80 0.76 7.04
N PHE A 54 8.18 0.64 5.85
CA PHE A 54 7.45 -0.59 5.50
C PHE A 54 8.46 -1.71 5.21
N LYS A 55 8.77 -2.49 6.25
CA LYS A 55 9.56 -3.72 6.18
C LYS A 55 8.56 -4.87 6.07
N VAL A 56 8.57 -5.58 4.94
CA VAL A 56 7.84 -6.86 4.81
C VAL A 56 8.55 -7.84 5.76
N PRO A 57 7.87 -8.37 6.80
CA PRO A 57 8.41 -9.46 7.61
C PRO A 57 8.52 -10.72 6.74
N ASP A 58 9.53 -11.56 7.03
CA ASP A 58 9.79 -12.83 6.33
C ASP A 58 8.58 -13.76 6.27
#